data_AF-A0AAD2FQ17-F1
#
_entry.id   AF-A0AAD2FQ17-F1
#
_cell.length_a   1.000
_cell.length_b   1.000
_cell.length_c   1.000
_cell.angle_alpha   90.00
_cell.angle_beta   90.00
_cell.angle_gamma   90.00
#
_symmetry.space_group_name_H-M   'P 1'
#
loop_
_entity.id
_entity.type
_entity.pdbx_description
1 polymer ?
#
loop_
_entity_poly.entity_id
_entity_poly.type
_entity_poly.pdbx_seq_one_letter_code
_entity_poly.pdbx_strand_id
1 'polypeptide(L)'
;MCKKSRDKTTGSIGLPQVILPFLAGLTHLHVVYFAAFKTVLPVLLGDVSRKQTEDFQSELYYLDRAVFIAYFVDLFCCYFKALPFSRCNRSKDIIEHHLPTLLLALPLAVPTWAKMDSIESSLPILSLGEDSEIRDEFIKGCMMASGFAYISSMNEVFMCFQRVEMSLQKAATFADIPQMKHHFFTSRLIIGMELCYKLAFFWGLSILACYGCVKLPYAVYQMHMSNDELALWQVLFKMIISPIVLRALLFLTFSVVMYPSMGKRCLRKVKQFFAEGKEKTA
;
A
#
# COMPACT_ATOMS: atom_id res chain seq x y z
N MET A 1 1.46 -5.92 39.77
CA MET A 1 2.76 -6.58 40.03
C MET A 1 3.57 -6.63 38.74
N CYS A 2 4.90 -6.49 38.85
CA CYS A 2 5.92 -6.31 37.80
C CYS A 2 5.83 -5.01 36.95
N LYS A 3 6.16 -3.88 37.59
CA LYS A 3 6.82 -2.76 36.90
C LYS A 3 8.18 -3.28 36.37
N LYS A 4 8.24 -3.69 35.10
CA LYS A 4 9.52 -3.82 34.41
C LYS A 4 10.08 -2.40 34.26
N SER A 5 11.16 -2.09 34.97
CA SER A 5 11.98 -0.92 34.70
C SER A 5 12.45 -1.03 33.25
N ARG A 6 11.86 -0.22 32.36
CA ARG A 6 12.45 0.00 31.05
C ARG A 6 13.71 0.79 31.31
N ASP A 7 14.86 0.21 30.97
CA ASP A 7 16.11 0.95 30.85
C ASP A 7 15.83 2.20 30.02
N LYS A 8 15.85 3.35 30.69
CA LYS A 8 16.03 4.63 30.04
C LYS A 8 17.48 4.65 29.58
N THR A 9 17.76 4.04 28.44
CA THR A 9 18.95 4.40 27.68
C THR A 9 18.75 5.84 27.24
N THR A 10 19.23 6.76 28.07
CA THR A 10 19.49 8.16 27.75
C THR A 10 20.64 8.27 26.74
N GLY A 11 20.57 7.50 25.65
CA GLY A 11 21.38 7.76 24.47
C GLY A 11 20.77 8.96 23.78
N SER A 12 21.57 9.96 23.42
CA SER A 12 21.10 11.01 22.51
C SER A 12 20.46 10.33 21.30
N ILE A 13 19.20 10.64 21.03
CA ILE A 13 18.54 10.23 19.80
C ILE A 13 19.35 10.82 18.65
N GLY A 14 20.15 9.98 18.02
CA GLY A 14 21.08 10.41 16.99
C GLY A 14 20.33 10.91 15.76
N LEU A 15 21.00 11.74 14.97
CA LEU A 15 20.50 12.23 13.68
C LEU A 15 19.86 11.12 12.78
N PRO A 16 20.36 9.86 12.74
CA PRO A 16 19.72 8.79 11.99
C PRO A 16 18.27 8.49 12.41
N GLN A 17 17.91 8.71 13.68
CA GLN A 17 16.56 8.47 14.22
C GLN A 17 15.53 9.51 13.77
N VAL A 18 15.99 10.58 13.11
CA VAL A 18 15.16 11.63 12.51
C VAL A 18 15.21 11.50 10.99
N ILE A 19 16.41 11.42 10.40
CA ILE A 19 16.58 11.40 8.95
C ILE A 19 15.98 10.12 8.33
N LEU A 20 16.25 8.95 8.90
CA LEU A 20 15.81 7.69 8.28
C LEU A 20 14.27 7.56 8.27
N PRO A 21 13.55 7.81 9.39
CA PRO A 21 12.08 7.84 9.36
C PRO A 21 11.52 8.93 8.44
N PHE A 22 12.19 10.08 8.31
CA PHE A 22 11.76 11.13 7.38
C PHE A 22 11.86 10.66 5.93
N LEU A 23 12.99 10.06 5.54
CA LEU A 23 13.17 9.48 4.21
C LEU A 23 12.15 8.37 3.93
N ALA A 24 11.88 7.48 4.90
CA ALA A 24 10.82 6.48 4.80
C ALA A 24 9.45 7.13 4.56
N GLY A 25 9.12 8.20 5.31
CA GLY A 25 7.89 8.96 5.10
C GLY A 25 7.77 9.53 3.69
N LEU A 26 8.86 10.06 3.12
CA LEU A 26 8.87 10.58 1.75
C LEU A 26 8.73 9.49 0.69
N THR A 27 9.36 8.32 0.87
CA THR A 27 9.22 7.22 -0.09
C THR A 27 7.81 6.64 -0.07
N HIS A 28 7.19 6.50 1.10
CA HIS A 28 5.76 6.13 1.19
C HIS A 28 4.84 7.20 0.60
N LEU A 29 5.16 8.49 0.75
CA LEU A 29 4.39 9.55 0.11
C LEU A 29 4.47 9.46 -1.42
N HIS A 30 5.63 9.06 -1.95
CA HIS A 30 5.81 8.80 -3.38
C HIS A 30 4.97 7.61 -3.85
N VAL A 31 4.89 6.54 -3.06
CA VAL A 31 3.98 5.40 -3.31
C VAL A 31 2.54 5.88 -3.38
N VAL A 32 2.09 6.66 -2.40
CA VAL A 32 0.74 7.22 -2.38
C VAL A 32 0.47 8.10 -3.59
N TYR A 33 1.46 8.89 -4.02
CA TYR A 33 1.31 9.73 -5.20
C TYR A 33 1.00 8.92 -6.45
N PHE A 34 1.79 7.88 -6.74
CA PHE A 34 1.53 7.00 -7.89
C PHE A 34 0.21 6.23 -7.72
N ALA A 35 -0.03 5.67 -6.54
CA ALA A 35 -1.22 4.87 -6.26
C ALA A 35 -2.52 5.68 -6.36
N ALA A 36 -2.54 6.93 -5.90
CA ALA A 36 -3.73 7.77 -5.93
C ALA A 36 -3.87 8.48 -7.27
N PHE A 37 -2.84 9.19 -7.73
CA PHE A 37 -2.95 10.13 -8.83
C PHE A 37 -2.60 9.56 -10.20
N LYS A 38 -1.82 8.47 -10.25
CA LYS A 38 -1.41 7.84 -11.52
C LYS A 38 -2.16 6.57 -11.85
N THR A 39 -2.74 5.90 -10.85
CA THR A 39 -3.52 4.68 -11.05
C THR A 39 -5.01 4.85 -10.76
N VAL A 40 -5.42 5.21 -9.53
CA VAL A 40 -6.85 5.29 -9.18
C VAL A 40 -7.56 6.48 -9.80
N LEU A 41 -7.04 7.70 -9.64
CA LEU A 41 -7.72 8.92 -10.08
C LEU A 41 -8.02 8.95 -11.59
N PRO A 42 -7.10 8.57 -12.50
CA PRO A 42 -7.41 8.52 -13.94
C PRO A 42 -8.56 7.58 -14.27
N VAL A 43 -8.67 6.43 -13.58
CA VAL A 43 -9.78 5.48 -13.76
C VAL A 43 -11.10 6.11 -13.31
N LEU A 44 -11.11 6.81 -12.17
CA LEU A 44 -12.31 7.47 -11.65
C LEU A 44 -12.76 8.66 -12.51
N LEU A 45 -11.83 9.35 -13.17
CA LEU A 45 -12.13 10.47 -14.08
C LEU A 45 -12.49 10.01 -15.50
N GLY A 46 -12.26 8.74 -15.83
CA GLY A 46 -12.55 8.19 -17.16
C GLY A 46 -11.42 8.37 -18.19
N ASP A 47 -10.22 8.80 -17.76
CA ASP A 47 -9.07 9.12 -18.64
C ASP A 47 -8.27 7.87 -19.11
N VAL A 48 -8.83 6.67 -18.98
CA VAL A 48 -8.11 5.41 -19.26
C VAL A 48 -8.37 4.88 -20.66
N SER A 49 -9.46 5.31 -21.30
CA SER A 49 -9.95 4.84 -22.59
C SER A 49 -9.08 5.20 -23.80
N ARG A 50 -7.94 5.86 -23.58
CA ARG A 50 -6.94 6.18 -24.62
C ARG A 50 -5.52 5.82 -24.24
N LYS A 51 -5.31 5.07 -23.16
CA LYS A 51 -3.94 4.70 -22.76
C LYS A 51 -3.40 3.62 -23.68
N GLN A 52 -2.23 3.90 -24.26
CA GLN A 52 -1.46 2.87 -24.94
C GLN A 52 -1.03 1.81 -23.94
N THR A 53 -0.85 0.58 -24.41
CA THR A 53 -0.45 -0.55 -23.55
C THR A 53 0.86 -0.26 -22.82
N GLU A 54 1.79 0.44 -23.48
CA GLU A 54 3.06 0.89 -22.91
C GLU A 54 2.87 1.90 -21.78
N ASP A 55 1.97 2.87 -21.92
CA ASP A 55 1.65 3.86 -20.88
C ASP A 55 1.05 3.21 -19.63
N PHE A 56 0.16 2.23 -19.83
CA PHE A 56 -0.43 1.44 -18.75
C PHE A 56 0.64 0.65 -17.98
N GLN A 57 1.49 -0.09 -18.69
CA GLN A 57 2.56 -0.89 -18.10
C GLN A 57 3.53 0.00 -17.33
N SER A 58 3.97 1.09 -17.96
CA SER A 58 4.88 2.08 -17.38
C SER A 58 4.39 2.61 -16.02
N GLU A 59 3.13 3.05 -15.93
CA GLU A 59 2.58 3.60 -14.67
C GLU A 59 2.50 2.54 -13.55
N LEU A 60 2.16 1.29 -13.86
CA LEU A 60 2.18 0.20 -12.88
C LEU A 60 3.62 -0.13 -12.44
N TYR A 61 4.58 -0.10 -13.35
CA TYR A 61 5.98 -0.40 -13.04
C TYR A 61 6.61 0.68 -12.16
N TYR A 62 6.25 1.94 -12.38
CA TYR A 62 6.67 3.03 -11.51
C TYR A 62 6.12 2.88 -10.09
N LEU A 63 4.84 2.47 -9.95
CA LEU A 63 4.25 2.18 -8.65
C LEU A 63 5.01 1.07 -7.93
N ASP A 64 5.32 -0.03 -8.61
CA ASP A 64 6.08 -1.14 -8.01
C ASP A 64 7.47 -0.73 -7.56
N ARG A 65 8.15 0.07 -8.38
CA ARG A 65 9.47 0.58 -8.05
C ARG A 65 9.40 1.46 -6.81
N ALA A 66 8.39 2.32 -6.72
CA ALA A 66 8.18 3.16 -5.55
C ALA A 66 7.93 2.32 -4.29
N VAL A 67 7.10 1.28 -4.38
CA VAL A 67 6.80 0.36 -3.25
C VAL A 67 8.06 -0.38 -2.81
N PHE A 68 8.81 -0.94 -3.77
CA PHE A 68 10.04 -1.64 -3.47
C PHE A 68 11.05 -0.75 -2.76
N ILE A 69 11.26 0.47 -3.26
CA ILE A 69 12.15 1.45 -2.64
C ILE A 69 11.66 1.81 -1.24
N ALA A 70 10.36 2.05 -1.05
CA ALA A 70 9.81 2.39 0.26
C ALA A 70 10.08 1.27 1.29
N TYR A 71 9.75 0.03 0.94
CA TYR A 71 9.91 -1.10 1.86
C TYR A 71 11.39 -1.44 2.08
N PHE A 72 12.25 -1.25 1.07
CA PHE A 72 13.69 -1.38 1.25
C PHE A 72 14.22 -0.33 2.23
N VAL A 73 13.76 0.92 2.13
CA VAL A 73 14.11 1.98 3.07
C VAL A 73 13.62 1.64 4.48
N ASP A 74 12.44 1.03 4.66
CA ASP A 74 11.98 0.57 5.98
C ASP A 74 12.91 -0.48 6.61
N LEU A 75 13.36 -1.45 5.80
CA LEU A 75 14.33 -2.45 6.23
C LEU A 75 15.69 -1.82 6.55
N PHE A 76 16.12 -0.84 5.76
CA PHE A 76 17.34 -0.08 6.02
C PHE A 76 17.24 0.70 7.34
N CYS A 77 16.10 1.34 7.60
CA CYS A 77 15.79 1.97 8.89
C CYS A 77 15.93 0.95 10.04
N CYS A 78 15.36 -0.24 9.86
CA CYS A 78 15.46 -1.35 10.83
C CYS A 78 16.90 -1.79 11.10
N TYR A 79 17.75 -1.86 10.07
CA TYR A 79 19.17 -2.22 10.19
C TYR A 79 19.94 -1.23 11.07
N PHE A 80 19.70 0.08 10.89
CA PHE A 80 20.29 1.13 11.74
C PHE A 80 19.59 1.32 13.09
N LYS A 81 18.64 0.43 13.45
CA LYS A 81 17.82 0.52 14.67
C LYS A 81 17.04 1.84 14.76
N ALA A 82 16.74 2.45 13.63
CA ALA A 82 15.87 3.62 13.54
C ALA A 82 14.47 3.16 13.14
N LEU A 83 13.56 3.00 14.10
CA LEU A 83 12.22 2.47 13.79
C LEU A 83 11.43 3.53 13.03
N PRO A 84 11.11 3.34 11.73
CA PRO A 84 10.46 4.37 10.94
C PRO A 84 9.04 4.68 11.43
N PHE A 85 8.32 3.67 11.93
CA PHE A 85 6.93 3.84 12.35
C PHE A 85 6.79 4.12 13.85
N SER A 86 6.06 5.19 14.17
CA SER A 86 5.77 5.62 15.54
C SER A 86 5.17 4.50 16.42
N ARG A 87 4.36 3.62 15.82
CA ARG A 87 3.60 2.56 16.52
C ARG A 87 4.30 1.21 16.59
N CYS A 88 5.43 1.04 15.90
CA CYS A 88 6.24 -0.16 15.99
C CYS A 88 7.19 -0.04 17.19
N ASN A 89 7.31 -1.14 17.95
CA ASN A 89 8.19 -1.18 19.11
C ASN A 89 9.50 -1.91 18.82
N ARG A 90 9.52 -2.71 17.74
CA ARG A 90 10.68 -3.53 17.36
C ARG A 90 10.78 -3.63 15.84
N SER A 91 11.99 -3.77 15.32
CA SER A 91 12.23 -3.99 13.88
C SER A 91 11.56 -5.26 13.39
N LYS A 92 11.40 -6.27 14.26
CA LYS A 92 10.69 -7.51 13.96
C LYS A 92 9.26 -7.26 13.47
N ASP A 93 8.55 -6.29 14.06
CA ASP A 93 7.17 -5.95 13.69
C ASP A 93 7.07 -5.46 12.23
N ILE A 94 8.16 -4.85 11.72
CA ILE A 94 8.26 -4.31 10.37
C ILE A 94 8.70 -5.40 9.41
N ILE A 95 9.78 -6.11 9.75
CA ILE A 95 10.36 -7.18 8.92
C ILE A 95 9.32 -8.27 8.63
N GLU A 96 8.58 -8.73 9.64
CA GLU A 96 7.56 -9.79 9.45
C GLU A 96 6.41 -9.38 8.52
N HIS A 97 6.17 -8.08 8.33
CA HIS A 97 5.12 -7.57 7.46
C HIS A 97 5.62 -7.20 6.05
N HIS A 98 6.77 -6.53 5.97
CA HIS A 98 7.28 -5.97 4.73
C HIS A 98 8.15 -6.97 3.96
N LEU A 99 8.85 -7.89 4.64
CA LEU A 99 9.70 -8.88 3.99
C LEU A 99 8.90 -9.88 3.13
N PRO A 100 7.77 -10.47 3.58
CA PRO A 100 6.98 -11.36 2.72
C PRO A 100 6.45 -10.62 1.48
N THR A 101 6.00 -9.38 1.65
CA THR A 101 5.52 -8.56 0.53
C THR A 101 6.65 -8.26 -0.44
N LEU A 102 7.85 -7.92 0.05
CA LEU A 102 9.04 -7.75 -0.79
C LEU A 102 9.43 -9.03 -1.50
N LEU A 103 9.46 -10.17 -0.82
CA LEU A 103 9.85 -11.47 -1.40
C LEU A 103 8.84 -11.98 -2.44
N LEU A 104 7.55 -11.71 -2.25
CA LEU A 104 6.50 -12.02 -3.22
C LEU A 104 6.49 -11.02 -4.38
N ALA A 105 6.75 -9.74 -4.11
CA ALA A 105 6.79 -8.71 -5.14
C ALA A 105 8.06 -8.79 -5.99
N LEU A 106 9.20 -9.23 -5.44
CA LEU A 106 10.49 -9.29 -6.15
C LEU A 106 10.43 -10.12 -7.45
N PRO A 107 9.98 -11.39 -7.46
CA PRO A 107 9.85 -12.17 -8.70
C PRO A 107 8.74 -11.65 -9.62
N LEU A 108 7.81 -10.84 -9.12
CA LEU A 108 6.75 -10.18 -9.92
C LEU A 108 7.12 -8.77 -10.39
N ALA A 109 8.24 -8.21 -9.92
CA ALA A 109 8.67 -6.85 -10.23
C ALA A 109 9.99 -6.85 -10.99
N VAL A 110 10.88 -7.82 -10.75
CA VAL A 110 12.16 -7.94 -11.46
C VAL A 110 11.99 -8.21 -12.97
N PRO A 111 11.15 -9.16 -13.44
CA PRO A 111 10.93 -9.35 -14.88
C PRO A 111 10.40 -8.08 -15.55
N THR A 112 9.58 -7.38 -14.79
CA THR A 112 8.90 -6.14 -15.13
C THR A 112 9.88 -4.96 -15.25
N TRP A 113 10.84 -4.85 -14.33
CA TRP A 113 11.90 -3.84 -14.36
C TRP A 113 12.99 -4.14 -15.40
N ALA A 114 13.19 -5.42 -15.73
CA ALA A 114 14.09 -5.85 -16.79
C ALA A 114 13.52 -5.60 -18.20
N LYS A 115 12.35 -4.93 -18.30
CA LYS A 115 11.62 -4.71 -19.56
C LYS A 115 11.42 -6.01 -20.33
N MET A 116 11.02 -7.07 -19.62
CA MET A 116 10.53 -8.29 -20.26
C MET A 116 9.12 -8.05 -20.79
N ASP A 117 8.97 -7.00 -21.60
CA ASP A 117 7.71 -6.54 -22.19
C ASP A 117 7.11 -7.64 -23.06
N SER A 118 7.90 -8.63 -23.48
CA SER A 118 7.49 -9.85 -24.17
C SER A 118 6.49 -10.72 -23.38
N ILE A 119 6.55 -10.71 -22.04
CA ILE A 119 5.62 -11.50 -21.22
C ILE A 119 4.25 -10.81 -21.17
N GLU A 120 4.21 -9.51 -20.93
CA GLU A 120 2.96 -8.76 -20.83
C GLU A 120 2.33 -8.55 -22.21
N SER A 121 3.12 -8.29 -23.25
CA SER A 121 2.64 -8.23 -24.65
C SER A 121 2.13 -9.57 -25.18
N SER A 122 2.43 -10.69 -24.50
CA SER A 122 1.86 -11.99 -24.84
C SER A 122 0.39 -12.16 -24.42
N LEU A 123 -0.14 -11.24 -23.59
CA LEU A 123 -1.53 -11.22 -23.14
C LEU A 123 -2.45 -10.82 -24.31
N PRO A 124 -3.33 -11.73 -24.79
CA PRO A 124 -4.19 -11.45 -25.93
C PRO A 124 -5.11 -10.24 -25.71
N ILE A 125 -5.54 -10.02 -24.46
CA ILE A 125 -6.43 -8.91 -24.11
C ILE A 125 -5.80 -7.53 -24.32
N LEU A 126 -4.47 -7.43 -24.22
CA LEU A 126 -3.72 -6.19 -24.43
C LEU A 126 -3.43 -5.93 -25.92
N SER A 127 -3.61 -6.95 -26.76
CA SER A 127 -3.49 -6.87 -28.22
C SER A 127 -4.81 -6.50 -28.92
N LEU A 128 -5.92 -6.46 -28.16
CA LEU A 128 -7.16 -5.89 -28.66
C LEU A 128 -6.94 -4.40 -29.00
N GLY A 129 -7.61 -3.90 -30.03
CA GLY A 129 -7.48 -2.50 -30.45
C GLY A 129 -7.82 -1.51 -29.33
N GLU A 130 -7.32 -0.28 -29.43
CA GLU A 130 -7.51 0.76 -28.40
C GLU A 130 -9.00 1.08 -28.15
N ASP A 131 -9.87 0.88 -29.14
CA ASP A 131 -11.32 1.06 -29.02
C ASP A 131 -12.05 -0.12 -28.32
N SER A 132 -11.32 -1.15 -27.88
CA SER A 132 -11.93 -2.33 -27.26
C SER A 132 -12.37 -2.06 -25.81
N GLU A 133 -13.67 -2.10 -25.56
CA GLU A 133 -14.23 -1.99 -24.21
C GLU A 133 -13.71 -3.09 -23.27
N ILE A 134 -13.47 -4.30 -23.77
CA ILE A 134 -12.95 -5.44 -22.99
C ILE A 134 -11.53 -5.14 -22.50
N ARG A 135 -10.67 -4.60 -23.38
CA ARG A 135 -9.31 -4.18 -23.02
C ARG A 135 -9.33 -3.07 -21.98
N ASP A 136 -10.19 -2.10 -22.17
CA ASP A 136 -10.37 -0.98 -21.25
C ASP A 136 -10.77 -1.43 -19.85
N GLU A 137 -11.75 -2.33 -19.76
CA GLU A 137 -12.22 -2.88 -18.49
C GLU A 137 -11.13 -3.69 -17.78
N PHE A 138 -10.32 -4.43 -18.54
CA PHE A 138 -9.14 -5.13 -18.01
C PHE A 138 -8.10 -4.16 -17.44
N ILE A 139 -7.72 -3.13 -18.20
CA ILE A 139 -6.75 -2.11 -17.77
C ILE A 139 -7.26 -1.39 -16.52
N LYS A 140 -8.51 -0.93 -16.52
CA LYS A 140 -9.14 -0.27 -15.37
C LYS A 140 -9.13 -1.18 -14.14
N GLY A 141 -9.45 -2.46 -14.29
CA GLY A 141 -9.40 -3.45 -13.22
C GLY A 141 -8.00 -3.57 -12.61
N CYS A 142 -6.97 -3.75 -13.44
CA CYS A 142 -5.57 -3.84 -13.01
C CYS A 142 -5.07 -2.57 -12.31
N MET A 143 -5.38 -1.39 -12.84
CA MET A 143 -5.00 -0.10 -12.26
C MET A 143 -5.68 0.13 -10.91
N MET A 144 -6.97 -0.16 -10.80
CA MET A 144 -7.71 0.00 -9.55
C MET A 144 -7.24 -0.97 -8.47
N ALA A 145 -7.05 -2.24 -8.82
CA ALA A 145 -6.53 -3.24 -7.89
C ALA A 145 -5.15 -2.83 -7.36
N SER A 146 -4.23 -2.46 -8.25
CA SER A 146 -2.86 -2.08 -7.88
C SER A 146 -2.82 -0.76 -7.10
N GLY A 147 -3.60 0.24 -7.51
CA GLY A 147 -3.66 1.53 -6.84
C GLY A 147 -4.25 1.43 -5.43
N PHE A 148 -5.38 0.74 -5.27
CA PHE A 148 -5.95 0.55 -3.93
C PHE A 148 -5.05 -0.27 -3.01
N ALA A 149 -4.22 -1.16 -3.55
CA ALA A 149 -3.25 -1.90 -2.75
C ALA A 149 -2.28 -1.03 -1.98
N TYR A 150 -1.90 0.09 -2.57
CA TYR A 150 -0.81 0.91 -2.06
C TYR A 150 -1.24 2.29 -1.59
N ILE A 151 -2.49 2.71 -1.85
CA ILE A 151 -3.06 3.90 -1.24
C ILE A 151 -2.97 3.84 0.29
N SER A 152 -3.12 2.66 0.92
CA SER A 152 -2.96 2.49 2.37
C SER A 152 -1.61 2.92 2.93
N SER A 153 -0.58 3.06 2.08
CA SER A 153 0.73 3.56 2.48
C SER A 153 0.67 4.99 3.05
N MET A 154 -0.42 5.72 2.85
CA MET A 154 -0.67 6.98 3.56
C MET A 154 -0.65 6.81 5.09
N ASN A 155 -1.09 5.66 5.60
CA ASN A 155 -0.97 5.34 7.03
C ASN A 155 0.50 5.23 7.47
N GLU A 156 1.38 4.69 6.63
CA GLU A 156 2.83 4.63 6.88
C GLU A 156 3.45 6.03 6.86
N VAL A 157 3.04 6.90 5.92
CA VAL A 157 3.44 8.32 5.89
C VAL A 157 3.16 9.01 7.23
N PHE A 158 1.94 8.90 7.75
CA PHE A 158 1.59 9.48 9.05
C PHE A 158 2.43 8.90 10.19
N MET A 159 2.61 7.57 10.23
CA MET A 159 3.42 6.93 11.27
C MET A 159 4.90 7.32 11.20
N CYS A 160 5.45 7.55 10.00
CA CYS A 160 6.80 8.04 9.78
C CYS A 160 6.97 9.47 10.29
N PHE A 161 6.09 10.40 9.90
CA PHE A 161 6.21 11.78 10.35
C PHE A 161 5.88 11.96 11.84
N GLN A 162 4.99 11.14 12.40
CA GLN A 162 4.83 11.04 13.86
C GLN A 162 6.14 10.62 14.53
N ARG A 163 6.84 9.62 14.00
CA ARG A 163 8.12 9.18 14.54
C ARG A 163 9.17 10.29 14.47
N VAL A 164 9.26 11.00 13.35
CA VAL A 164 10.17 12.15 13.17
C VAL A 164 9.91 13.19 14.26
N GLU A 165 8.65 13.59 14.45
CA GLU A 165 8.27 14.56 15.47
C GLU A 165 8.60 14.10 16.88
N MET A 166 8.34 12.82 17.19
CA MET A 166 8.70 12.22 18.47
C MET A 166 10.22 12.22 18.69
N SER A 167 11.00 11.80 17.69
CA SER A 167 12.47 11.77 17.75
C SER A 167 13.08 13.15 17.97
N LEU A 168 12.57 14.18 17.27
CA LEU A 168 13.02 15.58 17.44
C LEU A 168 12.81 16.09 18.87
N GLN A 169 11.81 15.57 19.57
CA GLN A 169 11.45 15.97 20.93
C GLN A 169 11.86 14.95 21.99
N LYS A 170 12.70 14.00 21.61
CA LYS A 170 13.24 12.92 22.45
C LYS A 170 12.19 11.98 23.07
N ALA A 171 11.02 11.87 22.43
CA ALA A 171 9.99 10.90 22.80
C ALA A 171 10.27 9.55 22.13
N ALA A 172 10.37 8.49 22.94
CA ALA A 172 10.62 7.15 22.41
C ALA A 172 9.31 6.41 22.09
N THR A 173 8.25 6.70 22.87
CA THR A 173 6.98 5.99 22.84
C THR A 173 5.79 6.94 22.88
N PHE A 174 4.61 6.45 22.49
CA PHE A 174 3.37 7.24 22.54
C PHE A 174 3.02 7.74 23.96
N ALA A 175 3.50 7.05 25.00
CA ALA A 175 3.32 7.48 26.39
C ALA A 175 4.10 8.76 26.73
N ASP A 176 5.14 9.08 25.95
CA ASP A 176 5.96 10.28 26.13
C ASP A 176 5.34 11.50 25.44
N ILE A 177 4.36 11.31 24.54
CA ILE A 177 3.71 12.39 23.78
C ILE A 177 3.21 13.52 24.69
N PRO A 178 2.51 13.29 25.82
CA PRO A 178 2.03 14.38 26.67
C PRO A 178 3.12 15.32 27.21
N GLN A 179 4.39 14.89 27.20
CA GLN A 179 5.55 15.68 27.67
C GLN A 179 6.22 16.47 26.54
N MET A 180 5.81 16.26 25.28
CA MET A 180 6.32 16.98 24.12
C MET A 180 5.82 18.43 24.12
N LYS A 181 6.63 19.33 23.56
CA LYS A 181 6.30 20.77 23.44
C LYS A 181 5.39 21.05 22.24
N HIS A 182 5.60 20.35 21.14
CA HIS A 182 4.89 20.53 19.87
C HIS A 182 4.21 19.24 19.46
N HIS A 183 2.98 19.36 18.93
CA HIS A 183 2.10 18.23 18.62
C HIS A 183 1.40 18.45 17.29
N PHE A 184 2.13 18.52 16.19
CA PHE A 184 1.54 18.60 14.86
C PHE A 184 1.07 17.21 14.42
N PHE A 185 2.00 16.30 14.10
CA PHE A 185 1.70 14.95 13.60
C PHE A 185 1.18 14.01 14.70
N THR A 186 1.55 14.28 15.96
CA THR A 186 1.14 13.54 17.16
C THR A 186 -0.08 14.14 17.85
N SER A 187 -0.69 15.21 17.29
CA SER A 187 -1.97 15.71 17.80
C SER A 187 -3.04 14.64 17.77
N ARG A 188 -4.00 14.74 18.71
CA ARG A 188 -5.20 13.91 18.68
C ARG A 188 -5.96 14.03 17.35
N LEU A 189 -6.00 15.22 16.77
CA LEU A 189 -6.68 15.42 15.48
C LEU A 189 -6.03 14.57 14.38
N ILE A 190 -4.72 14.66 14.19
CA ILE A 190 -4.01 13.91 13.14
C ILE A 190 -4.07 12.40 13.41
N ILE A 191 -3.89 11.96 14.66
CA ILE A 191 -4.04 10.54 15.02
C ILE A 191 -5.47 10.04 14.71
N GLY A 192 -6.49 10.85 15.02
CA GLY A 192 -7.88 10.55 14.71
C GLY A 192 -8.12 10.45 13.21
N MET A 193 -7.60 11.40 12.42
CA MET A 193 -7.68 11.39 10.96
C MET A 193 -7.03 10.15 10.37
N GLU A 194 -5.83 9.79 10.82
CA GLU A 194 -5.11 8.58 10.39
C GLU A 194 -5.93 7.31 10.68
N LEU A 195 -6.51 7.19 11.88
CA LEU A 195 -7.34 6.04 12.25
C LEU A 195 -8.64 5.97 11.45
N CYS A 196 -9.30 7.10 11.22
CA CYS A 196 -10.50 7.18 10.38
C CYS A 196 -10.19 6.84 8.92
N TYR A 197 -9.08 7.36 8.39
CA TYR A 197 -8.58 7.01 7.07
C TYR A 197 -8.34 5.50 6.95
N LYS A 198 -7.66 4.90 7.92
CA LYS A 198 -7.41 3.45 7.96
C LYS A 198 -8.71 2.65 8.02
N LEU A 199 -9.70 3.11 8.77
CA LEU A 199 -11.01 2.48 8.84
C LEU A 199 -11.76 2.58 7.51
N ALA A 200 -11.82 3.77 6.91
CA ALA A 200 -12.42 4.03 5.61
C ALA A 200 -11.75 3.21 4.50
N PHE A 201 -10.43 3.03 4.59
CA PHE A 201 -9.68 2.19 3.67
C PHE A 201 -10.12 0.72 3.79
N PHE A 202 -10.11 0.13 4.99
CA PHE A 202 -10.46 -1.28 5.16
C PHE A 202 -11.93 -1.61 4.90
N TRP A 203 -12.85 -0.65 5.08
CA TRP A 203 -14.30 -0.89 4.94
C TRP A 203 -14.90 -0.30 3.66
N GLY A 204 -14.43 0.86 3.22
CA GLY A 204 -14.94 1.55 2.04
C GLY A 204 -14.14 1.19 0.78
N LEU A 205 -12.82 1.39 0.81
CA LEU A 205 -11.98 1.13 -0.35
C LEU A 205 -11.86 -0.36 -0.69
N SER A 206 -12.11 -1.25 0.29
CA SER A 206 -12.24 -2.69 0.06
C SER A 206 -13.40 -3.03 -0.88
N ILE A 207 -14.52 -2.31 -0.84
CA ILE A 207 -15.66 -2.51 -1.76
C ILE A 207 -15.29 -2.09 -3.19
N LEU A 208 -14.60 -0.96 -3.33
CA LEU A 208 -14.12 -0.48 -4.63
C LEU A 208 -13.03 -1.40 -5.22
N ALA A 209 -12.15 -1.93 -4.37
CA ALA A 209 -11.19 -2.96 -4.75
C ALA A 209 -11.94 -4.20 -5.25
N CYS A 210 -12.94 -4.71 -4.51
CA CYS A 210 -13.77 -5.84 -4.93
C CYS A 210 -14.46 -5.59 -6.29
N TYR A 211 -14.92 -4.38 -6.57
CA TYR A 211 -15.49 -4.03 -7.88
C TYR A 211 -14.46 -4.15 -9.02
N GLY A 212 -13.26 -3.59 -8.86
CA GLY A 212 -12.17 -3.76 -9.82
C GLY A 212 -11.77 -5.24 -10.00
N CYS A 213 -11.91 -6.02 -8.95
CA CYS A 213 -11.62 -7.44 -8.94
C CYS A 213 -12.66 -8.33 -9.64
N VAL A 214 -13.88 -7.85 -9.86
CA VAL A 214 -14.87 -8.53 -10.71
C VAL A 214 -14.63 -8.18 -12.19
N LYS A 215 -14.17 -6.96 -12.49
CA LYS A 215 -13.87 -6.52 -13.87
C LYS A 215 -12.75 -7.32 -14.53
N LEU A 216 -11.70 -7.63 -13.78
CA LEU A 216 -10.56 -8.40 -14.28
C LEU A 216 -10.95 -9.79 -14.84
N PRO A 217 -11.57 -10.71 -14.05
CA PRO A 217 -12.01 -12.01 -14.55
C PRO A 217 -13.17 -11.89 -15.55
N TYR A 218 -14.01 -10.86 -15.44
CA TYR A 218 -15.09 -10.62 -16.41
C TYR A 218 -14.55 -10.27 -17.80
N ALA A 219 -13.58 -9.37 -17.90
CA ALA A 219 -12.97 -9.00 -19.17
C ALA A 219 -12.27 -10.20 -19.84
N VAL A 220 -11.65 -11.06 -19.04
CA VAL A 220 -11.02 -12.31 -19.50
C VAL A 220 -12.07 -13.29 -20.04
N TYR A 221 -13.18 -13.45 -19.30
CA TYR A 221 -14.30 -14.28 -19.72
C TYR A 221 -14.91 -13.77 -21.03
N GLN A 222 -15.15 -12.45 -21.13
CA GLN A 222 -15.67 -11.83 -22.36
C GLN A 222 -14.72 -12.02 -23.54
N MET A 223 -13.40 -11.86 -23.34
CA MET A 223 -12.42 -12.09 -24.40
C MET A 223 -12.50 -13.53 -24.92
N HIS A 224 -12.59 -14.52 -24.04
CA HIS A 224 -12.73 -15.93 -24.44
C HIS A 224 -14.05 -16.16 -25.20
N MET A 225 -15.17 -15.58 -24.73
CA MET A 225 -16.46 -15.68 -25.42
C MET A 225 -16.49 -14.96 -26.77
N SER A 226 -15.62 -13.97 -26.98
CA SER A 226 -15.51 -13.23 -28.24
C SER A 226 -14.54 -13.85 -29.25
N ASN A 227 -13.78 -14.88 -28.86
CA ASN A 227 -12.72 -15.45 -29.68
C ASN A 227 -12.72 -16.98 -29.58
N ASP A 228 -13.54 -17.62 -30.43
CA ASP A 228 -13.77 -19.07 -30.46
C ASP A 228 -12.50 -19.90 -30.74
N GLU A 229 -11.43 -19.28 -31.25
CA GLU A 229 -10.18 -19.97 -31.57
C GLU A 229 -9.24 -20.17 -30.36
N LEU A 230 -9.41 -19.38 -29.29
CA LEU A 230 -8.54 -19.42 -28.11
C LEU A 230 -9.14 -20.27 -27.00
N ALA A 231 -8.54 -21.43 -26.75
CA ALA A 231 -8.94 -22.29 -25.63
C ALA A 231 -8.76 -21.55 -24.29
N LEU A 232 -9.78 -21.59 -23.42
CA LEU A 232 -9.79 -20.90 -22.12
C LEU A 232 -8.54 -21.17 -21.28
N TRP A 233 -8.04 -22.41 -21.29
CA TRP A 233 -6.85 -22.78 -20.53
C TRP A 233 -5.58 -22.05 -21.00
N GLN A 234 -5.47 -21.72 -22.30
CA GLN A 234 -4.33 -20.96 -22.83
C GLN A 234 -4.37 -19.51 -22.33
N VAL A 235 -5.56 -18.92 -22.32
CA VAL A 235 -5.78 -17.58 -21.76
C VAL A 235 -5.44 -17.55 -20.27
N LEU A 236 -5.93 -18.53 -19.51
CA LEU A 236 -5.65 -18.65 -18.08
C LEU A 236 -4.17 -18.89 -17.80
N PHE A 237 -3.49 -19.72 -18.60
CA PHE A 237 -2.06 -19.95 -18.45
C PHE A 237 -1.26 -18.66 -18.69
N LYS A 238 -1.58 -17.92 -19.76
CA LYS A 238 -0.97 -16.62 -20.06
C LYS A 238 -1.22 -15.58 -18.97
N MET A 239 -2.38 -15.61 -18.33
CA MET A 239 -2.68 -14.76 -17.18
C MET A 239 -1.85 -15.13 -15.94
N ILE A 240 -1.69 -16.43 -15.65
CA ILE A 240 -0.93 -16.89 -14.49
C ILE A 240 0.56 -16.58 -14.65
N ILE A 241 1.08 -16.48 -15.87
CA ILE A 241 2.48 -16.06 -16.08
C ILE A 241 2.67 -14.54 -16.11
N SER A 242 1.60 -13.74 -16.24
CA SER A 242 1.68 -12.27 -16.24
C SER A 242 1.89 -11.74 -14.82
N PRO A 243 3.02 -11.05 -14.55
CA PRO A 243 3.26 -10.44 -13.25
C PRO A 243 2.20 -9.41 -12.84
N ILE A 244 1.72 -8.57 -13.77
CA ILE A 244 0.69 -7.57 -13.50
C ILE A 244 -0.62 -8.25 -13.03
N VAL A 245 -1.03 -9.31 -13.73
CA VAL A 245 -2.26 -10.04 -13.42
C VAL A 245 -2.13 -10.78 -12.08
N LEU A 246 -1.04 -11.52 -11.88
CA LEU A 246 -0.78 -12.22 -10.62
C LEU A 246 -0.82 -11.26 -9.43
N ARG A 247 -0.27 -10.06 -9.56
CA ARG A 247 -0.30 -9.05 -8.50
C ARG A 247 -1.72 -8.58 -8.20
N ALA A 248 -2.49 -8.26 -9.24
CA ALA A 248 -3.89 -7.88 -9.08
C ALA A 248 -4.70 -8.98 -8.35
N LEU A 249 -4.46 -10.25 -8.68
CA LEU A 249 -5.11 -11.40 -8.04
C LEU A 249 -4.64 -11.65 -6.61
N LEU A 250 -3.35 -11.51 -6.31
CA LEU A 250 -2.83 -11.59 -4.94
C LEU A 250 -3.42 -10.49 -4.06
N PHE A 251 -3.48 -9.27 -4.59
CA PHE A 251 -4.08 -8.15 -3.87
C PHE A 251 -5.57 -8.34 -3.63
N LEU A 252 -6.31 -8.82 -4.63
CA LEU A 252 -7.71 -9.19 -4.51
C LEU A 252 -7.91 -10.19 -3.36
N THR A 253 -7.13 -11.26 -3.37
CA THR A 253 -7.21 -12.31 -2.35
C THR A 253 -6.92 -11.74 -0.97
N PHE A 254 -5.89 -10.89 -0.86
CA PHE A 254 -5.56 -10.21 0.39
C PHE A 254 -6.69 -9.30 0.87
N SER A 255 -7.29 -8.51 -0.03
CA SER A 255 -8.37 -7.59 0.29
C SER A 255 -9.60 -8.32 0.83
N VAL A 256 -10.02 -9.39 0.16
CA VAL A 256 -11.20 -10.16 0.56
C VAL A 256 -10.97 -10.90 1.88
N VAL A 257 -9.78 -11.48 2.08
CA VAL A 257 -9.50 -12.33 3.25
C VAL A 257 -9.09 -11.49 4.46
N MET A 258 -8.23 -10.49 4.27
CA MET A 258 -7.56 -9.80 5.38
C MET A 258 -8.24 -8.49 5.78
N TYR A 259 -8.79 -7.72 4.83
CA TYR A 259 -9.33 -6.39 5.15
C TYR A 259 -10.53 -6.42 6.11
N PRO A 260 -11.46 -7.40 6.07
CA PRO A 260 -12.53 -7.47 7.07
C PRO A 260 -11.98 -7.62 8.50
N SER A 261 -10.99 -8.49 8.69
CA SER A 261 -10.35 -8.72 9.99
C SER A 261 -9.56 -7.49 10.46
N MET A 262 -8.78 -6.89 9.56
CA MET A 262 -8.03 -5.65 9.84
C MET A 262 -8.96 -4.48 10.14
N GLY A 263 -10.06 -4.36 9.41
CA GLY A 263 -11.12 -3.37 9.60
C GLY A 263 -11.76 -3.50 10.98
N LYS A 264 -12.11 -4.72 11.42
CA LYS A 264 -12.64 -4.96 12.78
C LYS A 264 -11.63 -4.59 13.87
N ARG A 265 -10.34 -4.86 13.65
CA ARG A 265 -9.26 -4.42 14.55
C ARG A 265 -9.13 -2.90 14.59
N CYS A 266 -9.23 -2.23 13.44
CA CYS A 266 -9.19 -0.78 13.35
C CYS A 266 -10.37 -0.12 14.06
N LEU A 267 -11.59 -0.65 13.88
CA LEU A 267 -12.79 -0.14 14.55
C LEU A 267 -12.65 -0.19 16.08
N ARG A 268 -12.07 -1.25 16.63
CA ARG A 268 -11.77 -1.33 18.07
C ARG A 268 -10.83 -0.21 18.53
N LYS A 269 -9.78 0.08 17.76
CA LYS A 269 -8.84 1.18 18.05
C LYS A 269 -9.50 2.56 17.96
N VAL A 270 -10.36 2.77 16.95
CA VAL A 270 -11.14 4.01 16.80
C VAL A 270 -12.06 4.23 18.00
N LYS A 271 -12.81 3.19 18.41
CA LYS A 271 -13.70 3.26 19.59
C LYS A 271 -12.92 3.60 20.86
N GLN A 272 -11.78 2.95 21.08
CA GLN A 272 -10.91 3.23 22.22
C GLN A 272 -10.39 4.67 22.18
N PHE A 273 -9.91 5.14 21.03
CA PHE A 273 -9.41 6.50 20.85
C PHE A 273 -10.46 7.56 21.24
N PHE A 274 -11.73 7.38 20.83
CA PHE A 274 -12.81 8.29 21.21
C PHE A 274 -13.20 8.19 22.69
N ALA A 275 -13.17 6.99 23.29
CA ALA A 275 -13.43 6.83 24.72
C ALA A 275 -12.40 7.57 25.58
N GLU A 276 -11.12 7.43 25.28
CA GLU A 276 -10.01 8.13 25.96
C GLU A 276 -10.04 9.65 25.77
N GLY A 277 -10.79 10.16 24.78
CA GLY A 277 -11.03 11.60 24.61
C GLY A 277 -12.06 12.15 25.58
N LYS A 278 -13.07 11.35 25.92
CA LYS A 278 -14.15 11.74 26.83
C LYS A 278 -13.67 11.80 28.29
N GLU A 279 -12.81 10.87 28.70
CA GLU A 279 -12.25 10.85 30.07
C GLU A 279 -11.31 12.04 30.38
N LYS A 280 -10.80 12.75 29.37
CA LYS A 280 -9.95 13.94 29.54
C LYS A 280 -10.71 15.26 29.48
N THR A 281 -11.99 15.22 29.11
CA THR A 281 -12.87 16.40 28.99
C THR A 281 -13.98 16.43 30.04
N ALA A 282 -14.09 15.37 30.85
CA ALA A 282 -14.87 15.30 32.09
C ALA A 282 -13.96 15.56 33.30
#